data_AF-A0A534XAB2-F1
#
_entry.id   AF-A0A534XAB2-F1
#
_cell.length_a   1.000
_cell.length_b   1.000
_cell.length_c   1.000
_cell.angle_alpha   90.00
_cell.angle_beta   90.00
_cell.angle_gamma   90.00
#
_symmetry.space_group_name_H-M   'P 1'
#
loop_
_entity.id
_entity.type
_entity.pdbx_description
1 polymer ?
#
loop_
_entity_poly.entity_id
_entity_poly.type
_entity_poly.pdbx_seq_one_letter_code
_entity_poly.pdbx_strand_id
1 'polypeptide(L)'
;LEHFGRTHETAAGTAENNRLSFDLSIRVPELRGARLYYEIAFEDTRKAFWNSVRYDADHLVGIELADLKLGAWRRLFIELEHTGWVSQEHSVFTTGMTNAGRTLGSALGPDGTSLWLRADFEARRFVLSPWVEWLRFSGDQYGSDQTRGVFVTVVGPIEHRQRLGADAQVALTQSLALSGGIFGERIGNADLVNGSTKYSGGVRAALSWTP
;
A
#
# COMPACT_ATOMS: atom_id res chain seq x y z
N LEU A 1 18.27 -20.06 10.02
CA LEU A 1 17.49 -20.44 11.22
C LEU A 1 18.33 -20.13 12.45
N GLU A 2 18.65 -18.86 12.65
CA GLU A 2 19.39 -18.36 13.81
C GLU A 2 18.91 -16.93 14.05
N HIS A 3 18.87 -16.50 15.31
CA HIS A 3 18.35 -15.22 15.84
C HIS A 3 16.87 -15.20 16.29
N PHE A 4 16.48 -16.18 17.10
CA PHE A 4 15.47 -15.97 18.15
C PHE A 4 16.10 -16.20 19.52
N GLY A 5 16.78 -15.18 20.03
CA GLY A 5 17.24 -15.12 21.42
C GLY A 5 16.83 -13.77 22.01
N ARG A 6 15.65 -13.72 22.65
CA ARG A 6 15.29 -12.58 23.51
C ARG A 6 15.83 -12.86 24.90
N THR A 7 17.04 -12.39 25.18
CA THR A 7 17.50 -12.17 26.56
C THR A 7 17.06 -10.76 26.97
N HIS A 8 16.02 -10.67 27.78
CA HIS A 8 15.64 -9.45 28.47
C HIS A 8 16.57 -9.24 29.66
N GLU A 9 17.59 -8.41 29.49
CA GLU A 9 18.24 -7.73 30.61
C GLU A 9 18.54 -6.29 30.20
N THR A 10 17.67 -5.36 30.58
CA THR A 10 18.04 -3.96 30.87
C THR A 10 16.90 -3.24 31.56
N ALA A 11 17.22 -2.60 32.69
CA ALA A 11 16.33 -1.75 33.49
C ALA A 11 16.22 -0.32 32.90
N ALA A 12 15.92 -0.23 31.61
CA ALA A 12 15.53 1.01 30.94
C ALA A 12 14.23 0.72 30.19
N GLY A 13 13.25 1.63 30.27
CA GLY A 13 11.85 1.40 29.91
C GLY A 13 11.60 0.53 28.68
N THR A 14 10.54 -0.27 28.72
CA THR A 14 10.07 -1.07 27.59
C THR A 14 9.90 -0.18 26.36
N ALA A 15 10.74 -0.39 25.35
CA ALA A 15 10.55 0.22 24.03
C ALA A 15 9.31 -0.40 23.41
N GLU A 16 8.20 0.33 23.43
CA GLU A 16 6.93 -0.05 22.82
C GLU A 16 6.73 0.77 21.55
N ASN A 17 6.46 0.08 20.45
CA ASN A 17 6.01 0.70 19.21
C ASN A 17 4.55 0.27 19.00
N ASN A 18 3.63 1.22 19.13
CA ASN A 18 2.20 0.94 19.13
C ASN A 18 1.54 1.67 17.96
N ARG A 19 1.06 0.88 16.99
CA ARG A 19 0.23 1.37 15.89
C ARG A 19 -1.24 1.02 16.16
N LEU A 20 -2.12 2.00 16.02
CA LEU A 20 -3.57 1.82 16.18
C LEU A 20 -4.28 2.13 14.88
N SER A 21 -5.08 1.18 14.38
CA SER A 21 -5.89 1.35 13.17
C SER A 21 -7.38 1.23 13.44
N PHE A 22 -8.17 1.90 12.59
CA PHE A 22 -9.62 1.83 12.57
C PHE A 22 -10.09 1.63 11.13
N ASP A 23 -10.98 0.66 10.93
CA ASP A 23 -11.53 0.31 9.63
C ASP A 23 -13.04 0.51 9.61
N LEU A 24 -13.53 1.09 8.52
CA LEU A 24 -14.95 1.22 8.22
C LEU A 24 -15.23 0.64 6.84
N SER A 25 -16.24 -0.22 6.74
CA SER A 25 -16.73 -0.71 5.45
C SER A 25 -18.25 -0.61 5.38
N ILE A 26 -18.74 0.00 4.30
CA ILE A 26 -20.15 0.22 4.04
C ILE A 26 -20.49 -0.37 2.69
N ARG A 27 -21.57 -1.17 2.64
CA ARG A 27 -22.14 -1.66 1.38
C ARG A 27 -23.29 -0.75 0.97
N VAL A 28 -23.31 -0.35 -0.30
CA VAL A 28 -24.37 0.48 -0.92
C VAL A 28 -25.16 -0.39 -1.90
N PRO A 29 -26.30 -0.98 -1.48
CA PRO A 29 -27.09 -1.88 -2.32
C PRO A 29 -27.51 -1.26 -3.66
N GLU A 30 -27.83 0.04 -3.65
CA GLU A 30 -28.31 0.81 -4.80
C GLU A 30 -27.28 0.88 -5.94
N LEU A 31 -25.99 0.75 -5.61
CA LEU A 31 -24.87 0.75 -6.55
C LEU A 31 -24.40 -0.67 -6.87
N ARG A 32 -25.34 -1.59 -7.11
CA ARG A 32 -25.07 -3.02 -7.38
C ARG A 32 -24.25 -3.69 -6.27
N GLY A 33 -24.49 -3.31 -5.02
CA GLY A 33 -23.77 -3.83 -3.86
C GLY A 33 -22.33 -3.35 -3.76
N ALA A 34 -22.03 -2.16 -4.29
CA ALA A 34 -20.73 -1.50 -4.13
C ALA A 34 -20.30 -1.50 -2.66
N ARG A 35 -19.01 -1.70 -2.41
CA ARG A 35 -18.39 -1.60 -1.08
C ARG A 35 -17.48 -0.39 -1.05
N LEU A 36 -17.79 0.56 -0.18
CA LEU A 36 -16.92 1.65 0.20
C LEU A 36 -16.18 1.24 1.46
N TYR A 37 -14.89 1.52 1.54
CA TYR A 37 -14.11 1.26 2.74
C TYR A 37 -13.10 2.36 2.98
N TYR A 38 -12.78 2.54 4.25
CA TYR A 38 -11.82 3.51 4.72
C TYR A 38 -11.06 2.94 5.91
N GLU A 39 -9.74 3.04 5.88
CA GLU A 39 -8.84 2.74 6.99
C GLU A 39 -8.11 4.03 7.39
N ILE A 40 -7.94 4.22 8.69
CA ILE A 40 -7.03 5.21 9.24
C ILE A 40 -6.15 4.55 10.30
N ALA A 41 -4.85 4.81 10.27
CA ALA A 41 -3.92 4.25 11.23
C ALA A 41 -2.94 5.30 11.76
N PHE A 42 -2.58 5.19 13.04
CA PHE A 42 -1.73 6.14 13.75
C PHE A 42 -0.53 5.44 14.36
N GLU A 43 0.67 6.02 14.22
CA GLU A 43 1.91 5.57 14.86
C GLU A 43 2.10 6.13 16.28
N ASP A 44 1.42 7.23 16.62
CA ASP A 44 1.49 7.87 17.94
C ASP A 44 0.14 8.51 18.30
N THR A 45 -0.34 8.28 19.52
CA THR A 45 -1.57 8.90 20.04
C THR A 45 -1.23 10.22 20.73
N ARG A 46 -0.74 11.20 19.96
CA ARG A 46 -0.36 12.53 20.47
C ARG A 46 -1.58 13.33 20.93
N LYS A 47 -1.33 14.30 21.83
CA LYS A 47 -2.35 15.25 22.32
C LYS A 47 -2.93 16.18 21.23
N ALA A 48 -2.33 16.25 20.04
CA ALA A 48 -2.73 17.11 18.94
C ALA A 48 -3.45 16.33 17.82
N PHE A 49 -4.63 15.78 18.13
CA PHE A 49 -5.38 14.86 17.27
C PHE A 49 -5.48 15.29 15.80
N TRP A 50 -5.89 16.54 15.51
CA TRP A 50 -6.06 17.00 14.13
C TRP A 50 -4.75 17.15 13.34
N ASN A 51 -3.64 17.41 14.02
CA ASN A 51 -2.33 17.47 13.37
C ASN A 51 -1.83 16.06 13.03
N SER A 52 -2.04 15.10 13.94
CA SER A 52 -1.72 13.70 13.72
C SER A 52 -2.59 13.08 12.62
N VAL A 53 -3.89 13.38 12.59
CA VAL A 53 -4.77 12.98 11.46
C VAL A 53 -4.27 13.52 10.13
N ARG A 54 -3.60 14.68 10.08
CA ARG A 54 -3.17 15.27 8.81
C ARG A 54 -1.81 14.77 8.33
N TYR A 55 -0.86 14.57 9.26
CA TYR A 55 0.53 14.35 8.92
C TYR A 55 1.05 12.98 9.37
N ASP A 56 0.62 12.51 10.55
CA ASP A 56 1.14 11.27 11.14
C ASP A 56 0.33 10.03 10.71
N ALA A 57 -0.93 10.22 10.34
CA ALA A 57 -1.85 9.13 10.07
C ALA A 57 -1.72 8.61 8.63
N ASP A 58 -1.83 7.29 8.51
CA ASP A 58 -2.06 6.65 7.22
C ASP A 58 -3.55 6.63 6.93
N HIS A 59 -3.90 6.84 5.67
CA HIS A 59 -5.25 6.83 5.16
C HIS A 59 -5.33 5.89 3.96
N LEU A 60 -6.32 5.01 3.97
CA LEU A 60 -6.69 4.25 2.78
C LEU A 60 -8.17 4.44 2.55
N VAL A 61 -8.56 4.83 1.34
CA VAL A 61 -9.95 4.88 0.90
C VAL A 61 -10.11 4.05 -0.35
N GLY A 62 -11.14 3.21 -0.39
CA GLY A 62 -11.38 2.34 -1.51
C GLY A 62 -12.85 2.19 -1.86
N ILE A 63 -13.06 1.88 -3.14
CA ILE A 63 -14.36 1.45 -3.67
C ILE A 63 -14.18 0.17 -4.48
N GLU A 64 -15.05 -0.79 -4.19
CA GLU A 64 -15.17 -2.05 -4.93
C GLU A 64 -16.57 -2.18 -5.51
N LEU A 65 -16.65 -2.47 -6.81
CA LEU A 65 -17.88 -2.83 -7.51
C LEU A 65 -17.82 -4.33 -7.84
N ALA A 66 -18.33 -5.20 -6.94
CA ALA A 66 -18.10 -6.65 -6.99
C ALA A 66 -19.00 -7.47 -7.93
N ASP A 67 -20.12 -6.90 -8.40
CA ASP A 67 -21.11 -7.59 -9.25
C ASP A 67 -21.48 -6.75 -10.48
N LEU A 68 -20.45 -6.33 -11.23
CA LEU A 68 -20.67 -5.64 -12.49
C LEU A 68 -21.24 -6.62 -13.53
N LYS A 69 -22.56 -6.69 -13.66
CA LYS A 69 -23.22 -7.48 -14.74
C LYS A 69 -23.16 -6.76 -16.10
N LEU A 70 -21.96 -6.44 -16.58
CA LEU A 70 -21.73 -5.77 -17.87
C LEU A 70 -20.83 -6.66 -18.75
N GLY A 71 -21.44 -7.57 -19.51
CA GLY A 71 -20.69 -8.50 -20.37
C GLY A 71 -19.74 -9.40 -19.56
N ALA A 72 -18.44 -9.35 -19.88
CA ALA A 72 -17.40 -10.11 -19.18
C ALA A 72 -16.81 -9.38 -17.95
N TRP A 73 -17.13 -8.10 -17.76
CA TRP A 73 -16.70 -7.38 -16.57
C TRP A 73 -17.32 -8.01 -15.34
N ARG A 74 -16.58 -8.10 -14.23
CA ARG A 74 -17.10 -8.63 -12.96
C ARG A 74 -16.80 -7.70 -11.82
N ARG A 75 -15.59 -7.14 -11.79
CA ARG A 75 -15.14 -6.31 -10.68
C ARG A 75 -14.40 -5.07 -11.14
N LEU A 76 -14.56 -3.99 -10.38
CA LEU A 76 -13.72 -2.81 -10.45
C LEU A 76 -13.31 -2.44 -9.04
N PHE A 77 -12.02 -2.17 -8.86
CA PHE A 77 -11.43 -1.65 -7.63
C PHE A 77 -10.73 -0.33 -7.92
N ILE A 78 -10.89 0.61 -7.01
CA ILE A 78 -10.14 1.85 -6.97
C ILE A 78 -9.74 2.08 -5.51
N GLU A 79 -8.45 2.24 -5.25
CA GLU A 79 -7.89 2.50 -3.93
C GLU A 79 -6.97 3.72 -3.99
N LEU A 80 -7.15 4.63 -3.04
CA LEU A 80 -6.24 5.73 -2.79
C LEU A 80 -5.68 5.56 -1.38
N GLU A 81 -4.37 5.44 -1.29
CA GLU A 81 -3.63 5.31 -0.05
C GLU A 81 -2.68 6.51 0.10
N HIS A 82 -2.58 7.04 1.31
CA HIS A 82 -1.57 8.03 1.70
C HIS A 82 -1.00 7.62 3.05
N THR A 83 0.32 7.58 3.17
CA THR A 83 1.00 7.27 4.44
C THR A 83 1.55 8.53 5.08
N GLY A 84 1.50 8.59 6.41
CA GLY A 84 2.07 9.68 7.19
C GLY A 84 3.60 9.73 7.12
N TRP A 85 4.18 10.86 7.54
CA TRP A 85 5.63 11.10 7.39
C TRP A 85 6.53 10.23 8.28
N VAL A 86 5.99 9.59 9.31
CA VAL A 86 6.68 8.59 10.16
C VAL A 86 6.15 7.17 9.96
N SER A 87 5.32 6.94 8.93
CA SER A 87 4.68 5.64 8.73
C SER A 87 5.72 4.51 8.69
N GLN A 88 5.50 3.48 9.51
CA GLN A 88 6.36 2.31 9.63
C GLN A 88 7.79 2.60 10.15
N GLU A 89 8.10 3.83 10.58
CA GLU A 89 9.40 4.22 11.14
C GLU A 89 9.42 4.12 12.66
N HIS A 90 10.61 3.90 13.24
CA HIS A 90 10.82 3.98 14.68
C HIS A 90 12.28 4.29 15.02
N SER A 91 12.53 5.10 16.05
CA SER A 91 13.88 5.54 16.43
C SER A 91 14.74 4.44 17.06
N VAL A 92 14.12 3.53 17.84
CA VAL A 92 14.79 2.37 18.45
C VAL A 92 14.84 1.16 17.48
N PHE A 93 13.73 0.81 16.85
CA PHE A 93 13.66 -0.23 15.82
C PHE A 93 13.96 0.38 14.44
N THR A 94 15.24 0.58 14.14
CA THR A 94 15.71 1.29 12.93
C THR A 94 15.37 0.60 11.61
N THR A 95 14.96 -0.68 11.66
CA THR A 95 14.41 -1.40 10.51
C THR A 95 12.92 -1.11 10.28
N GLY A 96 12.29 -0.29 11.13
CA GLY A 96 10.87 0.00 11.11
C GLY A 96 9.99 -1.20 11.45
N MET A 97 8.69 -1.10 11.12
CA MET A 97 7.72 -2.19 11.20
C MET A 97 7.91 -3.19 10.04
N THR A 98 9.07 -3.86 10.01
CA THR A 98 9.41 -4.85 8.98
C THR A 98 9.72 -6.22 9.56
N ASN A 99 9.49 -7.27 8.78
CA ASN A 99 9.92 -8.64 9.07
C ASN A 99 10.62 -9.22 7.84
N ALA A 100 11.86 -9.70 8.02
CA ALA A 100 12.71 -10.19 6.93
C ALA A 100 12.84 -9.22 5.74
N GLY A 101 12.91 -7.91 6.03
CA GLY A 101 13.02 -6.86 5.02
C GLY A 101 11.73 -6.53 4.26
N ARG A 102 10.58 -7.03 4.72
CA ARG A 102 9.25 -6.68 4.17
C ARG A 102 8.45 -5.91 5.20
N THR A 103 7.80 -4.84 4.77
CA THR A 103 6.91 -4.05 5.64
C THR A 103 5.73 -4.90 6.10
N LEU A 104 5.38 -4.78 7.39
CA LEU A 104 4.22 -5.44 7.99
C LEU A 104 2.92 -4.66 7.75
N GLY A 105 3.02 -3.35 7.51
CA GLY A 105 1.95 -2.47 7.04
C GLY A 105 2.11 -2.08 5.56
N SER A 106 1.80 -0.82 5.24
CA SER A 106 1.88 -0.29 3.88
C SER A 106 3.26 -0.50 3.25
N ALA A 107 3.28 -0.96 2.00
CA ALA A 107 4.52 -1.06 1.24
C ALA A 107 5.04 0.31 0.73
N LEU A 108 4.30 1.39 0.95
CA LEU A 108 4.69 2.74 0.51
C LEU A 108 5.79 3.37 1.36
N GLY A 109 5.97 2.92 2.61
CA GLY A 109 6.83 3.62 3.56
C GLY A 109 6.27 4.99 3.94
N PRO A 110 7.09 5.89 4.50
CA PRO A 110 6.64 7.22 4.96
C PRO A 110 6.37 8.20 3.82
N ASP A 111 5.37 9.08 3.99
CA ASP A 111 4.96 10.14 3.06
C ASP A 111 4.85 9.67 1.59
N GLY A 112 4.26 8.49 1.46
CA GLY A 112 3.92 7.85 0.20
C GLY A 112 2.45 8.10 -0.16
N THR A 113 2.14 8.06 -1.44
CA THR A 113 0.75 8.08 -1.92
C THR A 113 0.63 7.10 -3.08
N SER A 114 -0.40 6.27 -3.08
CA SER A 114 -0.73 5.38 -4.20
C SER A 114 -2.18 5.55 -4.62
N LEU A 115 -2.41 5.62 -5.93
CA LEU A 115 -3.71 5.45 -6.54
C LEU A 115 -3.66 4.18 -7.40
N TRP A 116 -4.34 3.13 -6.95
CA TRP A 116 -4.40 1.84 -7.61
C TRP A 116 -5.77 1.58 -8.19
N LEU A 117 -5.82 1.08 -9.42
CA LEU A 117 -7.04 0.69 -10.11
C LEU A 117 -6.88 -0.69 -10.70
N ARG A 118 -7.91 -1.54 -10.55
CA ARG A 118 -7.96 -2.86 -11.17
C ARG A 118 -9.36 -3.18 -11.65
N ALA A 119 -9.46 -3.79 -12.82
CA ALA A 119 -10.69 -4.37 -13.30
C ALA A 119 -10.52 -5.87 -13.48
N ASP A 120 -11.56 -6.66 -13.17
CA ASP A 120 -11.56 -8.10 -13.43
C ASP A 120 -12.57 -8.45 -14.52
N PHE A 121 -12.08 -9.19 -15.50
CA PHE A 121 -12.83 -9.72 -16.63
C PHE A 121 -12.85 -11.24 -16.55
N GLU A 122 -14.03 -11.83 -16.57
CA GLU A 122 -14.20 -13.27 -16.47
C GLU A 122 -14.92 -13.83 -17.70
N ALA A 123 -14.29 -14.80 -18.34
CA ALA A 123 -14.81 -15.52 -19.49
C ALA A 123 -14.55 -17.02 -19.35
N ARG A 124 -15.58 -17.78 -18.95
CA ARG A 124 -15.56 -19.25 -18.79
C ARG A 124 -14.48 -19.72 -17.81
N ARG A 125 -13.32 -20.10 -18.33
CA ARG A 125 -12.18 -20.63 -17.58
C ARG A 125 -11.05 -19.61 -17.44
N PHE A 126 -11.25 -18.40 -17.93
CA PHE A 126 -10.22 -17.37 -18.03
C PHE A 126 -10.64 -16.13 -17.24
N VAL A 127 -9.70 -15.61 -16.46
CA VAL A 127 -9.80 -14.33 -15.77
C VAL A 127 -8.65 -13.45 -16.26
N LEU A 128 -8.96 -12.21 -16.66
CA LEU A 128 -7.97 -11.19 -16.97
C LEU A 128 -8.20 -9.99 -16.05
N SER A 129 -7.11 -9.48 -15.49
CA SER A 129 -7.14 -8.40 -14.52
C SER A 129 -6.13 -7.31 -14.90
N PRO A 130 -6.46 -6.40 -15.82
CA PRO A 130 -5.64 -5.22 -16.04
C PRO A 130 -5.67 -4.32 -14.80
N TRP A 131 -4.54 -3.68 -14.54
CA TRP A 131 -4.40 -2.74 -13.45
C TRP A 131 -3.44 -1.61 -13.80
N VAL A 132 -3.61 -0.49 -13.12
CA VAL A 132 -2.69 0.66 -13.16
C VAL A 132 -2.47 1.16 -11.75
N GLU A 133 -1.27 1.69 -11.51
CA GLU A 133 -0.91 2.27 -10.23
C GLU A 133 -0.13 3.56 -10.47
N TRP A 134 -0.52 4.64 -9.81
CA TRP A 134 0.28 5.85 -9.71
C TRP A 134 0.80 5.96 -8.28
N LEU A 135 2.11 6.13 -8.12
CA LEU A 135 2.72 6.35 -6.83
C LEU A 135 3.44 7.70 -6.79
N ARG A 136 3.43 8.33 -5.61
CA ARG A 136 4.22 9.51 -5.25
C ARG A 136 4.99 9.20 -3.98
N PHE A 137 6.29 9.49 -3.98
CA PHE A 137 7.12 9.46 -2.78
C PHE A 137 7.74 10.83 -2.57
N SER A 138 7.74 11.30 -1.33
CA SER A 138 8.27 12.59 -0.94
C SER A 138 9.69 12.47 -0.38
N GLY A 139 10.56 13.41 -0.74
CA GLY A 139 11.85 13.60 -0.10
C GLY A 139 11.85 14.73 0.94
N ASP A 140 10.66 15.21 1.31
CA ASP A 140 10.51 16.29 2.30
C ASP A 140 11.08 15.86 3.66
N GLN A 141 11.69 16.81 4.35
CA GLN A 141 12.12 16.64 5.72
C GLN A 141 11.15 17.35 6.64
N TYR A 142 10.89 16.73 7.78
CA TYR A 142 9.88 17.17 8.73
C TYR A 142 10.52 17.57 10.06
N GLY A 143 9.91 18.55 10.69
CA GLY A 143 10.14 18.91 12.09
C GLY A 143 8.82 18.87 12.85
N SER A 144 8.89 18.71 14.17
CA SER A 144 7.70 18.73 15.03
C SER A 144 7.97 19.51 16.31
N ASP A 145 7.02 20.36 16.72
CA ASP A 145 7.02 20.98 18.05
C ASP A 145 5.59 21.14 18.61
N GLN A 146 5.48 21.49 19.89
CA GLN A 146 4.20 21.59 20.58
C GLN A 146 3.31 22.75 20.10
N THR A 147 3.89 23.77 19.45
CA THR A 147 3.17 24.99 19.05
C THR A 147 2.63 24.88 17.63
N ARG A 148 3.41 24.29 16.72
CA ARG A 148 3.12 24.18 15.28
C ARG A 148 2.62 22.78 14.89
N GLY A 149 2.84 21.77 15.73
CA GLY A 149 2.70 20.37 15.34
C GLY A 149 3.80 19.99 14.35
N VAL A 150 3.49 19.10 13.41
CA VAL A 150 4.37 18.73 12.31
C VAL A 150 4.37 19.80 11.22
N PHE A 151 5.56 20.13 10.72
CA PHE A 151 5.77 21.05 9.60
C PHE A 151 6.98 20.61 8.76
N VAL A 152 6.98 20.99 7.48
CA VAL A 152 8.10 20.73 6.58
C VAL A 152 9.25 21.68 6.91
N THR A 153 10.44 21.13 7.16
CA THR A 153 11.68 21.89 7.40
C THR A 153 12.45 22.13 6.11
N VAL A 154 12.46 21.14 5.21
CA VAL A 154 13.10 21.21 3.90
C VAL A 154 12.20 20.54 2.88
N VAL A 155 11.91 21.23 1.78
CA VAL A 155 11.20 20.63 0.64
C VAL A 155 12.20 19.83 -0.19
N GLY A 156 11.91 18.56 -0.38
CA GLY A 156 12.74 17.63 -1.13
C GLY A 156 12.22 17.36 -2.53
N PRO A 157 12.98 16.58 -3.32
CA PRO A 157 12.50 16.01 -4.58
C PRO A 157 11.25 15.14 -4.37
N ILE A 158 10.40 15.05 -5.39
CA ILE A 158 9.25 14.16 -5.40
C ILE A 158 9.46 13.11 -6.48
N GLU A 159 9.46 11.84 -6.10
CA GLU A 159 9.49 10.72 -7.04
C GLU A 159 8.06 10.36 -7.45
N HIS A 160 7.86 10.12 -8.74
CA HIS A 160 6.59 9.63 -9.28
C HIS A 160 6.80 8.31 -9.98
N ARG A 161 5.98 7.31 -9.67
CA ARG A 161 5.95 6.04 -10.41
C ARG A 161 4.62 5.88 -11.10
N GLN A 162 4.66 5.43 -12.36
CA GLN A 162 3.49 5.00 -13.10
C GLN A 162 3.69 3.55 -13.47
N ARG A 163 2.80 2.68 -13.01
CA ARG A 163 2.79 1.26 -13.32
C ARG A 163 1.52 0.92 -14.08
N LEU A 164 1.68 -0.01 -14.99
CA LEU A 164 0.57 -0.66 -15.65
C LEU A 164 0.91 -2.13 -15.84
N GLY A 165 -0.09 -2.98 -15.72
CA GLY A 165 0.10 -4.40 -15.87
C GLY A 165 -1.21 -5.11 -16.12
N ALA A 166 -1.07 -6.42 -16.30
CA ALA A 166 -2.21 -7.32 -16.37
C ALA A 166 -1.83 -8.64 -15.75
N ASP A 167 -2.72 -9.17 -14.93
CA ASP A 167 -2.68 -10.55 -14.47
C ASP A 167 -3.70 -11.38 -15.23
N ALA A 168 -3.40 -12.65 -15.46
CA ALA A 168 -4.31 -13.59 -16.09
C ALA A 168 -4.28 -14.92 -15.34
N GLN A 169 -5.42 -15.59 -15.31
CA GLN A 169 -5.55 -16.94 -14.80
C GLN A 169 -6.41 -17.76 -15.75
N VAL A 170 -5.97 -18.98 -16.06
CA VAL A 170 -6.72 -19.95 -16.86
C VAL A 170 -6.83 -21.28 -16.13
N ALA A 171 -8.05 -21.76 -15.94
CA ALA A 171 -8.31 -23.11 -15.47
C ALA A 171 -8.09 -24.11 -16.62
N LEU A 172 -7.04 -24.93 -16.50
CA LEU A 172 -6.70 -25.97 -17.46
C LEU A 172 -7.61 -27.19 -17.26
N THR A 173 -7.81 -27.56 -15.99
CA THR A 173 -8.75 -28.60 -15.54
C THR A 173 -9.53 -28.08 -14.32
N GLN A 174 -10.32 -28.95 -13.66
CA GLN A 174 -10.96 -28.59 -12.39
C GLN A 174 -9.97 -28.44 -11.22
N SER A 175 -8.82 -29.10 -11.30
CA SER A 175 -7.80 -29.12 -10.25
C SER A 175 -6.52 -28.38 -10.63
N LEU A 176 -6.37 -27.96 -11.89
CA LEU A 176 -5.16 -27.33 -12.41
C LEU A 176 -5.45 -25.97 -13.02
N ALA A 177 -4.70 -24.95 -12.59
CA ALA A 177 -4.77 -23.61 -13.15
C ALA A 177 -3.37 -23.04 -13.41
N LEU A 178 -3.25 -22.29 -14.50
CA LEU A 178 -2.07 -21.48 -14.82
C LEU A 178 -2.41 -20.02 -14.53
N SER A 179 -1.58 -19.33 -13.77
CA SER A 179 -1.65 -17.89 -13.59
C SER A 179 -0.36 -17.24 -14.04
N GLY A 180 -0.46 -15.98 -14.44
CA GLY A 180 0.69 -15.19 -14.81
C GLY A 180 0.36 -13.72 -14.84
N GLY A 181 1.38 -12.89 -14.97
CA GLY A 181 1.20 -11.47 -15.06
C GLY A 181 2.41 -10.79 -15.66
N ILE A 182 2.17 -9.62 -16.22
CA ILE A 182 3.20 -8.75 -16.77
C ILE A 182 2.98 -7.34 -16.24
N PHE A 183 4.05 -6.60 -16.05
CA PHE A 183 3.96 -5.18 -15.74
C PHE A 183 5.12 -4.39 -16.34
N GLY A 184 4.88 -3.10 -16.53
CA GLY A 184 5.90 -2.09 -16.80
C GLY A 184 5.73 -0.93 -15.84
N GLU A 185 6.85 -0.28 -15.53
CA GLU A 185 6.92 0.87 -14.64
C GLU A 185 7.80 1.95 -15.27
N ARG A 186 7.35 3.19 -15.16
CA ARG A 186 8.16 4.38 -15.37
C ARG A 186 8.32 5.11 -14.04
N ILE A 187 9.55 5.47 -13.70
CA ILE A 187 9.92 6.21 -12.49
C ILE A 187 10.51 7.54 -12.93
N GLY A 188 9.86 8.65 -12.56
CA GLY A 188 10.39 10.01 -12.71
C GLY A 188 10.93 10.52 -11.37
N ASN A 189 12.06 11.23 -11.42
CA ASN A 189 12.87 11.59 -10.26
C ASN A 189 13.24 10.36 -9.41
N ALA A 190 13.64 9.28 -10.08
CA ALA A 190 14.05 8.03 -9.46
C ALA A 190 15.11 8.24 -8.36
N ASP A 191 14.95 7.49 -7.28
CA ASP A 191 15.72 7.57 -6.03
C ASP A 191 15.71 8.97 -5.42
N LEU A 192 14.61 9.72 -5.63
CA LEU A 192 14.46 11.11 -5.22
C LEU A 192 15.56 12.04 -5.80
N VAL A 193 16.03 11.75 -7.01
CA VAL A 193 17.01 12.59 -7.72
C VAL A 193 16.31 13.35 -8.85
N ASN A 194 16.23 14.68 -8.74
CA ASN A 194 15.57 15.53 -9.74
C ASN A 194 16.09 15.30 -11.17
N GLY A 195 15.17 15.11 -12.11
CA GLY A 195 15.45 14.90 -13.53
C GLY A 195 15.89 13.48 -13.89
N SER A 196 16.11 12.59 -12.91
CA SER A 196 16.43 11.19 -13.20
C SER A 196 15.18 10.46 -13.71
N THR A 197 15.34 9.51 -14.63
CA THR A 197 14.25 8.66 -15.11
C THR A 197 14.73 7.22 -15.18
N LYS A 198 13.92 6.30 -14.67
CA LYS A 198 14.15 4.86 -14.78
C LYS A 198 12.92 4.14 -15.32
N TYR A 199 13.16 2.98 -15.91
CA TYR A 199 12.11 2.08 -16.36
C TYR A 199 12.37 0.71 -15.76
N SER A 200 11.31 0.03 -15.35
CA SER A 200 11.37 -1.35 -14.88
C SER A 200 10.21 -2.14 -15.46
N GLY A 201 10.29 -3.45 -15.38
CA GLY A 201 9.23 -4.33 -15.82
C GLY A 201 9.50 -5.75 -15.38
N GLY A 202 8.48 -6.57 -15.41
CA GLY A 202 8.58 -7.93 -14.94
C GLY A 202 7.49 -8.83 -15.48
N VAL A 203 7.78 -10.12 -15.41
CA VAL A 203 6.85 -11.19 -15.75
C VAL A 203 6.80 -12.17 -14.61
N ARG A 204 5.61 -12.72 -14.34
CA ARG A 204 5.41 -13.80 -13.38
C ARG A 204 4.56 -14.89 -14.01
N ALA A 205 4.82 -16.13 -13.64
CA ALA A 205 3.99 -17.26 -14.01
C ALA A 205 3.99 -18.28 -12.86
N ALA A 206 2.85 -18.92 -12.63
CA ALA A 206 2.68 -19.95 -11.63
C ALA A 206 1.70 -21.01 -12.14
N LEU A 207 2.01 -22.27 -11.87
CA LEU A 207 1.10 -23.39 -12.06
C LEU A 207 0.60 -23.82 -10.68
N SER A 208 -0.70 -23.76 -10.45
CA SER A 208 -1.34 -24.17 -9.20
C SER A 208 -2.13 -25.46 -9.40
N TRP A 209 -1.98 -26.39 -8.47
CA TRP A 209 -2.75 -27.62 -8.40
C TRP A 209 -3.48 -27.70 -7.06
N THR A 210 -4.78 -27.95 -7.10
CA THR A 210 -5.62 -28.18 -5.91
C THR A 210 -6.18 -29.59 -5.99
N PRO A 211 -5.72 -30.52 -5.11
CA PRO A 211 -6.14 -31.91 -5.10
C PRO A 211 -7.60 -32.12 -4.71
#